data_AF-A0A1G5S2K3-F1
#
_entry.id   AF-A0A1G5S2K3-F1
#
_cell.length_a   1.000
_cell.length_b   1.000
_cell.length_c   1.000
_cell.angle_alpha   90.00
_cell.angle_beta   90.00
_cell.angle_gamma   90.00
#
_symmetry.space_group_name_H-M   'P 1'
#
loop_
_entity.id
_entity.type
_entity.pdbx_description
1 polymer ?
#
loop_
_entity_poly.entity_id
_entity_poly.type
_entity_poly.pdbx_seq_one_letter_code
_entity_poly.pdbx_strand_id
1 'polypeptide(L)'
;MHFINCCGCFQEESKNLSENVAWGHRKRFADGKVSMPYKHFLGYEKGEDGTPKIVESQAVVVRMIYRLFIEGKTCSYIARHLTAKEILSPAGKKRWQVGTVESILTNEKYSGDALLQKKVTIDFLTKKIKINEGEVPQYYVQNSHPAIISPDEFEAVQVELQRRKKLGRPNGCQNPLSAKLVCSECGGYYGPKVWASNTKHRKVIWRCNDKYKGVERCSTPHVTEDEVKEKFVTAFNTLFGVKEELIRNCEIAIEVLSDNTKIDEEIDKLHDEIAVVVEESNKAVYENAHKAMSQDEWKKQHEGYVVRHEKATERVTELEEMKSERQSRSHTLKGFIRDIESCGRVLDEFDERLWTLILEKVVVKEDGGLRFCFKDGTEVEG
;
A
#
# COMPACT_ATOMS: atom_id res chain seq x y z
N MET A 1 29.09 -28.46 45.00
CA MET A 1 29.20 -27.07 44.51
C MET A 1 29.76 -26.92 43.08
N HIS A 2 29.97 -28.00 42.30
CA HIS A 2 30.50 -27.91 40.92
C HIS A 2 29.45 -27.88 39.79
N PHE A 3 28.18 -28.18 40.07
CA PHE A 3 27.13 -28.19 39.04
C PHE A 3 26.51 -26.82 38.74
N ILE A 4 26.57 -25.85 39.68
CA ILE A 4 25.95 -24.53 39.51
C ILE A 4 26.81 -23.60 38.64
N ASN A 5 28.15 -23.68 38.74
CA ASN A 5 29.07 -22.87 37.92
C ASN A 5 29.06 -23.25 36.43
N CYS A 6 28.68 -24.49 36.10
CA CYS A 6 28.60 -24.94 34.71
C CYS A 6 27.43 -24.27 33.98
N CYS A 7 26.27 -24.13 34.64
CA CYS A 7 25.06 -23.58 34.02
C CYS A 7 25.22 -22.09 33.65
N GLY A 8 25.88 -21.30 34.49
CA GLY A 8 26.21 -19.89 34.19
C GLY A 8 27.18 -19.75 33.01
N CYS A 9 28.22 -20.58 32.96
CA CYS A 9 29.18 -20.61 31.84
C CYS A 9 28.50 -20.95 30.50
N PHE A 10 27.61 -21.95 30.49
CA PHE A 10 26.84 -22.32 29.29
C PHE A 10 25.87 -21.23 28.83
N GLN A 11 25.29 -20.44 29.75
CA GLN A 11 24.44 -19.30 29.40
C GLN A 11 25.25 -18.16 28.79
N GLU A 12 26.42 -17.85 29.34
CA GLU A 12 27.34 -16.84 28.83
C GLU A 12 27.88 -17.21 27.43
N GLU A 13 28.28 -18.46 27.22
CA GLU A 13 28.71 -18.97 25.91
C GLU A 13 27.57 -18.94 24.88
N SER A 14 26.36 -19.31 25.28
CA SER A 14 25.18 -19.25 24.40
C SER A 14 24.84 -17.82 23.99
N LYS A 15 25.01 -16.86 24.92
CA LYS A 15 24.84 -15.43 24.64
C LYS A 15 25.89 -14.94 23.65
N ASN A 16 27.18 -15.21 23.90
CA ASN A 16 28.29 -14.83 23.02
C ASN A 16 28.15 -15.41 21.61
N LEU A 17 27.72 -16.68 21.48
CA LEU A 17 27.47 -17.30 20.18
C LEU A 17 26.30 -16.61 19.45
N SER A 18 25.22 -16.30 20.17
CA SER A 18 24.08 -15.59 19.60
C SER A 18 24.47 -14.20 19.10
N GLU A 19 25.27 -13.47 19.87
CA GLU A 19 25.77 -12.14 19.51
C GLU A 19 26.71 -12.18 18.30
N ASN A 20 27.63 -13.16 18.23
CA ASN A 20 28.53 -13.34 17.09
C ASN A 20 27.77 -13.69 15.80
N VAL A 21 26.77 -14.57 15.89
CA VAL A 21 25.89 -14.90 14.75
C VAL A 21 25.09 -13.68 14.31
N ALA A 22 24.54 -12.92 15.26
CA ALA A 22 23.81 -11.68 14.97
C ALA A 22 24.72 -10.63 14.30
N TRP A 23 25.95 -10.45 14.80
CA TRP A 23 26.94 -9.56 14.21
C TRP A 23 27.30 -9.96 12.77
N GLY A 24 27.52 -11.26 12.52
CA GLY A 24 27.76 -11.78 11.17
C GLY A 24 26.61 -11.50 10.21
N HIS A 25 25.35 -11.65 10.67
CA HIS A 25 24.18 -11.29 9.88
C HIS A 25 24.08 -9.77 9.63
N ARG A 26 24.34 -8.94 10.64
CA ARG A 26 24.34 -7.47 10.51
C ARG A 26 25.37 -7.00 9.49
N LYS A 27 26.59 -7.55 9.56
CA LYS A 27 27.65 -7.25 8.58
C LYS A 27 27.21 -7.61 7.16
N ARG A 28 26.58 -8.77 6.97
CA ARG A 28 26.03 -9.16 5.66
C ARG A 28 24.93 -8.21 5.17
N PHE A 29 24.09 -7.69 6.06
CA PHE A 29 23.08 -6.70 5.70
C PHE A 29 23.70 -5.36 5.31
N ALA A 30 24.72 -4.90 6.05
CA ALA A 30 25.48 -3.70 5.71
C ALA A 30 26.21 -3.83 4.36
N ASP A 31 26.75 -5.02 4.05
CA ASP A 31 27.33 -5.36 2.74
C ASP A 31 26.26 -5.45 1.61
N GLY A 32 24.97 -5.27 1.90
CA GLY A 32 23.89 -5.38 0.91
C GLY A 32 23.61 -6.79 0.40
N LYS A 33 24.11 -7.84 1.08
CA LYS A 33 23.96 -9.24 0.62
C LYS A 33 22.54 -9.76 0.85
N VAL A 34 21.73 -9.70 -0.20
CA VAL A 34 20.33 -10.16 -0.19
C VAL A 34 20.25 -11.70 -0.11
N SER A 35 19.28 -12.19 0.66
CA SER A 35 18.93 -13.61 0.74
C SER A 35 17.44 -13.82 0.51
N MET A 36 17.08 -14.88 -0.21
CA MET A 36 15.70 -15.23 -0.52
C MET A 36 15.35 -16.66 -0.05
N PRO A 37 14.15 -16.85 0.54
CA PRO A 37 13.68 -18.18 0.91
C PRO A 37 13.10 -18.92 -0.31
N TYR A 38 13.95 -19.34 -1.25
CA TYR A 38 13.57 -19.92 -2.54
C TYR A 38 12.53 -21.06 -2.46
N LYS A 39 12.52 -21.85 -1.38
CA LYS A 39 11.55 -22.95 -1.18
C LYS A 39 10.08 -22.51 -1.19
N HIS A 40 9.80 -21.28 -0.80
CA HIS A 40 8.45 -20.73 -0.67
C HIS A 40 8.28 -19.41 -1.42
N PHE A 41 9.19 -19.12 -2.34
CA PHE A 41 9.20 -17.90 -3.13
C PHE A 41 8.89 -18.25 -4.58
N LEU A 42 7.84 -17.64 -5.14
CA LEU A 42 7.40 -17.92 -6.51
C LEU A 42 8.18 -17.06 -7.49
N GLY A 43 8.61 -17.61 -8.62
CA GLY A 43 9.22 -16.82 -9.70
C GLY A 43 10.74 -16.73 -9.66
N TYR A 44 11.40 -17.20 -8.60
CA TYR A 44 12.86 -17.19 -8.50
C TYR A 44 13.44 -18.54 -8.07
N GLU A 45 14.59 -18.86 -8.63
CA GLU A 45 15.47 -19.94 -8.20
C GLU A 45 16.85 -19.40 -7.82
N LYS A 46 17.63 -20.21 -7.09
CA LYS A 46 19.01 -19.87 -6.78
C LYS A 46 19.86 -20.10 -8.03
N GLY A 47 20.37 -19.01 -8.62
CA GLY A 47 21.30 -19.09 -9.74
C GLY A 47 22.66 -19.67 -9.33
N GLU A 48 23.48 -20.01 -10.33
CA GLU A 48 24.80 -20.62 -10.15
C GLU A 48 25.74 -19.72 -9.33
N ASP A 49 25.66 -18.40 -9.54
CA ASP A 49 26.45 -17.38 -8.84
C ASP A 49 25.91 -17.03 -7.44
N GLY A 50 24.86 -17.73 -6.99
CA GLY A 50 24.17 -17.46 -5.73
C GLY A 50 23.19 -16.28 -5.78
N THR A 51 23.09 -15.60 -6.92
CA THR A 51 22.12 -14.54 -7.20
C THR A 51 20.74 -15.11 -7.59
N PRO A 52 19.64 -14.40 -7.31
CA PRO A 52 18.30 -14.83 -7.72
C PRO A 52 18.16 -14.82 -9.25
N LYS A 53 17.73 -15.94 -9.82
CA LYS A 53 17.42 -16.09 -11.25
C LYS A 53 15.92 -16.26 -11.45
N ILE A 54 15.36 -15.57 -12.45
CA ILE A 54 13.92 -15.64 -12.75
C ILE A 54 13.57 -17.00 -13.38
N VAL A 55 12.55 -17.65 -12.84
CA VAL A 55 11.90 -18.82 -13.44
C VAL A 55 10.67 -18.35 -14.19
N GLU A 56 10.80 -18.21 -15.50
CA GLU A 56 9.80 -17.54 -16.34
C GLU A 56 8.39 -18.17 -16.25
N SER A 57 8.30 -19.50 -16.17
CA SER A 57 7.02 -20.22 -16.02
C SER A 57 6.27 -19.83 -14.74
N GLN A 58 6.99 -19.53 -13.66
CA GLN A 58 6.40 -19.06 -12.39
C GLN A 58 6.22 -17.54 -12.39
N ALA A 59 7.11 -16.79 -13.04
CA ALA A 59 7.03 -15.33 -13.16
C ALA A 59 5.76 -14.88 -13.90
N VAL A 60 5.30 -15.66 -14.88
CA VAL A 60 3.99 -15.43 -15.56
C VAL A 60 2.83 -15.42 -14.56
N VAL A 61 2.86 -16.29 -13.54
CA VAL A 61 1.82 -16.33 -12.50
C VAL A 61 1.89 -15.09 -11.62
N VAL A 62 3.09 -14.63 -11.27
CA VAL A 62 3.29 -13.39 -10.51
C VAL A 62 2.77 -12.20 -11.31
N ARG A 63 3.17 -12.04 -12.57
CA ARG A 63 2.65 -10.98 -13.46
C ARG A 63 1.13 -11.03 -13.60
N MET A 64 0.54 -12.22 -13.68
CA MET A 64 -0.91 -12.38 -13.71
C MET A 64 -1.58 -11.89 -12.41
N ILE A 65 -0.98 -12.18 -11.24
CA ILE A 65 -1.50 -11.70 -9.94
C ILE A 65 -1.51 -10.18 -9.89
N TYR A 66 -0.40 -9.54 -10.26
CA TYR A 66 -0.28 -8.08 -10.29
C TYR A 66 -1.29 -7.47 -11.27
N ARG A 67 -1.35 -7.99 -12.49
CA ARG A 67 -2.30 -7.53 -13.51
C ARG A 67 -3.76 -7.62 -13.03
N LEU A 68 -4.18 -8.78 -12.53
CA LEU A 68 -5.55 -8.96 -12.02
C LEU A 68 -5.86 -8.00 -10.87
N PHE A 69 -4.89 -7.71 -10.01
CA PHE A 69 -5.08 -6.77 -8.91
C PHE A 69 -5.26 -5.33 -9.41
N ILE A 70 -4.44 -4.89 -10.36
CA ILE A 70 -4.52 -3.58 -11.03
C ILE A 70 -5.85 -3.44 -11.79
N GLU A 71 -6.32 -4.51 -12.44
CA GLU A 71 -7.65 -4.59 -13.06
C GLU A 71 -8.82 -4.51 -12.05
N GLY A 72 -8.51 -4.44 -10.75
CA GLY A 72 -9.50 -4.19 -9.70
C GLY A 72 -9.99 -5.45 -9.00
N LYS A 73 -9.44 -6.62 -9.35
CA LYS A 73 -9.79 -7.86 -8.66
C LYS A 73 -9.24 -7.84 -7.23
N THR A 74 -9.96 -8.50 -6.34
CA THR A 74 -9.59 -8.58 -4.94
C THR A 74 -8.68 -9.78 -4.67
N CYS A 75 -7.88 -9.73 -3.59
CA CYS A 75 -6.99 -10.84 -3.23
C CYS A 75 -7.77 -12.16 -3.03
N SER A 76 -9.00 -12.11 -2.53
CA SER A 76 -9.88 -13.28 -2.43
C SER A 76 -10.30 -13.83 -3.80
N TYR A 77 -10.68 -12.94 -4.73
CA TYR A 77 -10.98 -13.34 -6.10
C TYR A 77 -9.76 -14.01 -6.75
N ILE A 78 -8.58 -13.39 -6.65
CA ILE A 78 -7.34 -13.88 -7.26
C ILE A 78 -7.00 -15.27 -6.69
N ALA A 79 -7.05 -15.45 -5.36
CA ALA A 79 -6.79 -16.74 -4.74
C ALA A 79 -7.75 -17.84 -5.25
N ARG A 80 -9.04 -17.54 -5.36
CA ARG A 80 -10.02 -18.47 -5.92
C ARG A 80 -9.78 -18.75 -7.41
N HIS A 81 -9.44 -17.73 -8.19
CA HIS A 81 -9.13 -17.85 -9.61
C HIS A 81 -7.93 -18.77 -9.86
N LEU A 82 -6.84 -18.59 -9.09
CA LEU A 82 -5.65 -19.44 -9.18
C LEU A 82 -5.94 -20.88 -8.74
N THR A 83 -6.74 -21.05 -7.68
CA THR A 83 -7.18 -22.38 -7.23
C THR A 83 -8.04 -23.08 -8.28
N ALA A 84 -8.95 -22.36 -8.95
CA ALA A 84 -9.81 -22.91 -10.00
C ALA A 84 -9.04 -23.28 -11.27
N LYS A 85 -7.93 -22.57 -11.55
CA LYS A 85 -6.97 -22.91 -12.62
C LYS A 85 -5.98 -24.02 -12.25
N GLU A 86 -6.14 -24.63 -11.07
CA GLU A 86 -5.28 -25.70 -10.56
C GLU A 86 -3.79 -25.32 -10.43
N ILE A 87 -3.49 -24.02 -10.35
CA ILE A 87 -2.14 -23.53 -10.15
C ILE A 87 -1.75 -23.78 -8.69
N LEU A 88 -0.58 -24.38 -8.45
CA LEU A 88 -0.08 -24.61 -7.09
C LEU A 88 0.44 -23.31 -6.47
N SER A 89 0.15 -23.12 -5.18
CA SER A 89 0.71 -22.02 -4.39
C SER A 89 2.24 -22.18 -4.20
N PRO A 90 2.97 -21.13 -3.76
CA PRO A 90 4.42 -21.20 -3.56
C PRO A 90 4.85 -22.28 -2.55
N ALA A 91 3.94 -22.71 -1.66
CA ALA A 91 4.17 -23.81 -0.72
C ALA A 91 3.73 -25.19 -1.26
N GLY A 92 3.41 -25.31 -2.55
CA GLY A 92 2.95 -26.54 -3.20
C GLY A 92 1.51 -26.94 -2.90
N LYS A 93 0.71 -26.08 -2.26
CA LYS A 93 -0.69 -26.38 -1.93
C LYS A 93 -1.62 -26.07 -3.10
N LYS A 94 -2.62 -26.91 -3.32
CA LYS A 94 -3.66 -26.73 -4.37
C LYS A 94 -4.59 -25.53 -4.10
N ARG A 95 -4.89 -25.25 -2.83
CA ARG A 95 -5.75 -24.14 -2.43
C ARG A 95 -4.92 -22.92 -2.09
N TRP A 96 -5.15 -21.81 -2.80
CA TRP A 96 -4.55 -20.52 -2.49
C TRP A 96 -5.27 -19.84 -1.33
N GLN A 97 -4.49 -19.25 -0.42
CA GLN A 97 -5.00 -18.42 0.66
C GLN A 97 -4.87 -16.94 0.29
N VAL A 98 -5.78 -16.12 0.81
CA VAL A 98 -5.79 -14.67 0.55
C VAL A 98 -4.48 -14.02 1.00
N GLY A 99 -3.99 -14.36 2.20
CA GLY A 99 -2.73 -13.84 2.73
C GLY A 99 -1.50 -14.22 1.90
N THR A 100 -1.55 -15.31 1.12
CA THR A 100 -0.48 -15.64 0.18
C THR A 100 -0.42 -14.66 -0.99
N VAL A 101 -1.60 -14.26 -1.52
CA VAL A 101 -1.68 -13.26 -2.58
C VAL A 101 -1.25 -11.88 -2.06
N GLU A 102 -1.71 -11.49 -0.86
CA GLU A 102 -1.31 -10.23 -0.23
C GLU A 102 0.20 -10.15 0.03
N SER A 103 0.81 -11.26 0.48
CA SER A 103 2.27 -11.35 0.65
C SER A 103 3.03 -11.22 -0.67
N ILE A 104 2.46 -11.68 -1.79
CA ILE A 104 3.08 -11.50 -3.12
C ILE A 104 2.98 -10.04 -3.58
N LEU A 105 1.84 -9.41 -3.36
CA LEU A 105 1.59 -8.03 -3.78
C LEU A 105 2.34 -6.98 -2.94
N THR A 106 2.70 -7.29 -1.68
CA THR A 106 3.39 -6.33 -0.78
C THR A 106 4.92 -6.50 -0.74
N ASN A 107 5.46 -7.52 -1.41
CA ASN A 107 6.87 -7.88 -1.27
C ASN A 107 7.72 -7.18 -2.34
N GLU A 108 8.59 -6.27 -1.89
CA GLU A 108 9.49 -5.47 -2.71
C GLU A 108 10.45 -6.30 -3.58
N LYS A 109 10.68 -7.57 -3.22
CA LYS A 109 11.53 -8.46 -4.02
C LYS A 109 10.96 -8.77 -5.40
N TYR A 110 9.69 -8.50 -5.66
CA TYR A 110 9.17 -8.62 -7.02
C TYR A 110 9.54 -7.43 -7.92
N SER A 111 9.87 -6.27 -7.35
CA SER A 111 10.38 -5.08 -8.07
C SER A 111 11.90 -5.07 -8.26
N GLY A 112 12.61 -6.07 -7.73
CA GLY A 112 14.09 -6.14 -7.76
C GLY A 112 14.77 -5.53 -6.54
N ASP A 113 14.00 -4.94 -5.63
CA ASP A 113 14.52 -4.31 -4.41
C ASP A 113 14.50 -5.28 -3.22
N ALA A 114 15.23 -4.94 -2.16
CA ALA A 114 15.21 -5.73 -0.93
C ALA A 114 15.37 -4.84 0.30
N LEU A 115 14.41 -4.93 1.23
CA LEU A 115 14.55 -4.34 2.56
C LEU A 115 15.08 -5.40 3.53
N LEU A 116 16.29 -5.15 4.04
CA LEU A 116 17.02 -6.02 4.94
C LEU A 116 16.75 -5.65 6.40
N GLN A 117 16.92 -6.63 7.30
CA GLN A 117 16.81 -6.43 8.75
C GLN A 117 15.43 -5.93 9.24
N LYS A 118 14.33 -6.35 8.57
CA LYS A 118 12.94 -6.05 8.97
C LYS A 118 12.54 -6.56 10.37
N LYS A 119 13.31 -7.50 10.93
CA LYS A 119 13.01 -8.18 12.19
C LYS A 119 14.27 -8.33 13.02
N VAL A 120 14.12 -8.21 14.34
CA VAL A 120 15.22 -8.32 15.31
C VAL A 120 14.85 -9.34 16.37
N THR A 121 15.83 -10.14 16.78
CA THR A 121 15.71 -11.03 17.95
C THR A 121 15.99 -10.22 19.20
N ILE A 122 15.00 -10.09 20.09
CA ILE A 122 15.11 -9.32 21.34
C ILE A 122 15.68 -10.19 22.45
N ASP A 123 15.30 -11.47 22.47
CA ASP A 123 15.66 -12.41 23.52
C ASP A 123 16.34 -13.64 22.90
N PHE A 124 17.58 -13.90 23.33
CA PHE A 124 18.41 -14.99 22.85
C PHE A 124 18.01 -16.36 23.44
N LEU A 125 17.41 -16.39 24.64
CA LEU A 125 16.91 -17.61 25.28
C LEU A 125 15.60 -18.06 24.62
N THR A 126 14.63 -17.15 24.52
CA THR A 126 13.31 -17.48 23.98
C THR A 126 13.22 -17.35 22.46
N LYS A 127 14.28 -16.82 21.80
CA LYS A 127 14.34 -16.48 20.37
C LYS A 127 13.12 -15.68 19.91
N LYS A 128 12.60 -14.81 20.79
CA LYS A 128 11.50 -13.91 20.44
C LYS A 128 11.96 -12.90 19.41
N ILE A 129 11.22 -12.84 18.30
CA ILE A 129 11.48 -11.96 17.17
C ILE A 129 10.41 -10.87 17.16
N LYS A 130 10.83 -9.61 17.09
CA LYS A 130 9.96 -8.44 16.88
C LYS A 130 10.23 -7.83 15.51
N ILE A 131 9.25 -7.11 14.97
CA ILE A 131 9.46 -6.21 13.83
C ILE A 131 10.41 -5.09 14.28
N ASN A 132 11.35 -4.75 13.41
CA ASN A 132 12.28 -3.66 13.65
C ASN A 132 11.54 -2.33 13.43
N GLU A 133 11.41 -1.54 14.49
CA GLU A 133 10.79 -0.20 14.50
C GLU A 133 11.87 0.89 14.63
N GLY A 134 13.15 0.53 14.52
CA GLY A 134 14.29 1.44 14.64
C GLY A 134 15.32 1.00 15.66
N GLU A 135 15.17 -0.17 16.31
CA GLU A 135 16.13 -0.67 17.30
C GLU A 135 17.52 -0.95 16.68
N VAL A 136 17.58 -1.20 15.38
CA VAL A 136 18.81 -1.41 14.61
C VAL A 136 18.66 -0.88 13.18
N PRO A 137 19.76 -0.51 12.49
CA PRO A 137 19.69 -0.03 11.11
C PRO A 137 18.98 -1.01 10.18
N GLN A 138 18.10 -0.48 9.33
CA GLN A 138 17.52 -1.19 8.19
C GLN A 138 18.23 -0.74 6.92
N TYR A 139 18.43 -1.67 5.99
CA TYR A 139 19.13 -1.39 4.74
C TYR A 139 18.18 -1.66 3.58
N TYR A 140 17.92 -0.64 2.77
CA TYR A 140 17.15 -0.76 1.55
C TYR A 140 18.12 -0.86 0.36
N VAL A 141 18.11 -2.01 -0.32
CA VAL A 141 19.00 -2.27 -1.45
C VAL A 141 18.18 -2.23 -2.74
N GLN A 142 18.43 -1.21 -3.55
CA GLN A 142 17.79 -1.05 -4.86
C GLN A 142 18.45 -1.94 -5.91
N ASN A 143 17.66 -2.42 -6.89
CA ASN A 143 18.16 -3.18 -8.04
C ASN A 143 19.07 -4.36 -7.67
N SER A 144 18.74 -5.02 -6.56
CA SER A 144 19.55 -6.11 -6.01
C SER A 144 19.56 -7.38 -6.87
N HIS A 145 18.51 -7.58 -7.68
CA HIS A 145 18.34 -8.73 -8.57
C HIS A 145 17.37 -8.39 -9.71
N PRO A 146 17.30 -9.21 -10.78
CA PRO A 146 16.39 -8.97 -11.88
C PRO A 146 14.93 -8.93 -11.40
N ALA A 147 14.20 -7.87 -11.75
CA ALA A 147 12.81 -7.67 -11.35
C ALA A 147 11.85 -8.50 -12.20
N ILE A 148 10.78 -9.03 -11.58
CA ILE A 148 9.66 -9.67 -12.30
C ILE A 148 8.60 -8.64 -12.71
N ILE A 149 8.40 -7.62 -11.87
CA ILE A 149 7.45 -6.52 -12.01
C ILE A 149 8.23 -5.22 -12.06
N SER A 150 7.81 -4.26 -12.87
CA SER A 150 8.46 -2.95 -12.88
C SER A 150 8.25 -2.19 -11.56
N PRO A 151 9.20 -1.33 -11.13
CA PRO A 151 9.02 -0.49 -9.94
C PRO A 151 7.72 0.33 -9.99
N ASP A 152 7.37 0.89 -11.14
CA ASP A 152 6.15 1.66 -11.36
C ASP A 152 4.88 0.84 -11.13
N GLU A 153 4.83 -0.40 -11.63
CA GLU A 153 3.68 -1.30 -11.40
C GLU A 153 3.58 -1.72 -9.93
N PHE A 154 4.73 -1.94 -9.26
CA PHE A 154 4.75 -2.27 -7.84
C PHE A 154 4.23 -1.13 -6.98
N GLU A 155 4.66 0.10 -7.27
CA GLU A 155 4.20 1.31 -6.60
C GLU A 155 2.70 1.52 -6.80
N ALA A 156 2.19 1.39 -8.04
CA ALA A 156 0.77 1.48 -8.33
C ALA A 156 -0.07 0.48 -7.51
N VAL A 157 0.43 -0.74 -7.32
CA VAL A 157 -0.19 -1.75 -6.46
C VAL A 157 -0.17 -1.33 -4.98
N GLN A 158 0.93 -0.76 -4.48
CA GLN A 158 0.99 -0.28 -3.09
C GLN A 158 0.00 0.86 -2.84
N VAL A 159 -0.11 1.82 -3.76
CA VAL A 159 -1.08 2.93 -3.70
C VAL A 159 -2.51 2.37 -3.63
N GLU A 160 -2.84 1.42 -4.50
CA GLU A 160 -4.17 0.81 -4.52
C GLU A 160 -4.46 -0.01 -3.24
N LEU A 161 -3.46 -0.70 -2.69
CA LEU A 161 -3.59 -1.40 -1.40
C LEU A 161 -3.88 -0.42 -0.25
N GLN A 162 -3.15 0.69 -0.17
CA GLN A 162 -3.38 1.72 0.85
C GLN A 162 -4.75 2.37 0.70
N ARG A 163 -5.17 2.67 -0.54
CA ARG A 163 -6.51 3.19 -0.83
C ARG A 163 -7.60 2.25 -0.33
N ARG A 164 -7.50 0.95 -0.63
CA ARG A 164 -8.46 -0.07 -0.15
C ARG A 164 -8.48 -0.19 1.38
N LYS A 165 -7.31 -0.08 2.02
CA LYS A 165 -7.18 -0.11 3.49
C LYS A 165 -7.87 1.09 4.15
N LYS A 166 -7.66 2.31 3.63
CA LYS A 166 -8.32 3.53 4.11
C LYS A 166 -9.86 3.44 4.01
N LEU A 167 -10.37 2.77 2.98
CA LEU A 167 -11.81 2.55 2.79
C LEU A 167 -12.42 1.49 3.73
N GLY A 168 -11.63 0.81 4.56
CA GLY A 168 -12.12 -0.16 5.55
C GLY A 168 -12.75 -1.42 4.94
N ARG A 169 -12.46 -1.74 3.67
CA ARG A 169 -13.12 -2.82 2.94
C ARG A 169 -12.25 -4.08 2.87
N PRO A 170 -12.78 -5.25 3.25
CA PRO A 170 -12.10 -6.52 3.00
C PRO A 170 -11.87 -6.72 1.51
N ASN A 171 -10.79 -7.41 1.17
CA ASN A 171 -10.42 -7.92 -0.15
C ASN A 171 -11.42 -8.96 -0.72
N GLY A 172 -12.74 -8.73 -0.58
CA GLY A 172 -13.82 -9.67 -0.88
C GLY A 172 -14.96 -9.11 -1.73
N CYS A 173 -14.81 -7.93 -2.35
CA CYS A 173 -15.78 -7.49 -3.36
C CYS A 173 -15.63 -8.37 -4.62
N GLN A 174 -16.67 -9.16 -4.93
CA GLN A 174 -16.70 -10.03 -6.12
C GLN A 174 -17.14 -9.27 -7.39
N ASN A 175 -17.79 -8.12 -7.23
CA ASN A 175 -18.33 -7.33 -8.33
C ASN A 175 -17.70 -5.90 -8.31
N PRO A 176 -17.26 -5.37 -9.47
CA PRO A 176 -16.67 -4.03 -9.60
C PRO A 176 -17.51 -2.88 -9.05
N LEU A 177 -18.83 -3.00 -9.14
CA LEU A 177 -19.76 -1.97 -8.68
C LEU A 177 -19.70 -1.81 -7.16
N SER A 178 -19.48 -2.90 -6.42
CA SER A 178 -19.43 -2.88 -4.95
C SER A 178 -18.39 -1.91 -4.42
N ALA A 179 -17.28 -1.72 -5.12
CA ALA A 179 -16.18 -0.86 -4.67
C ALA A 179 -16.38 0.62 -5.00
N LYS A 180 -17.28 0.95 -5.92
CA LYS A 180 -17.38 2.30 -6.51
C LYS A 180 -18.74 2.95 -6.34
N LEU A 181 -19.81 2.19 -6.13
CA LEU A 181 -21.17 2.72 -6.04
C LEU A 181 -21.49 3.22 -4.61
N VAL A 182 -21.72 4.53 -4.48
CA VAL A 182 -21.85 5.28 -3.22
C VAL A 182 -23.20 5.98 -3.13
N CYS A 183 -23.78 6.03 -1.94
CA CYS A 183 -25.00 6.78 -1.63
C CYS A 183 -24.70 8.28 -1.47
N SER A 184 -25.46 9.13 -2.17
CA SER A 184 -25.35 10.60 -2.02
C SER A 184 -25.71 11.10 -0.62
N GLU A 185 -26.69 10.47 0.05
CA GLU A 185 -27.19 10.93 1.36
C GLU A 185 -26.25 10.55 2.52
N CYS A 186 -25.93 9.27 2.66
CA CYS A 186 -25.17 8.79 3.82
C CYS A 186 -23.68 8.54 3.55
N GLY A 187 -23.22 8.66 2.30
CA GLY A 187 -21.86 8.26 1.88
C GLY A 187 -21.58 6.76 1.98
N GLY A 188 -22.53 5.98 2.50
CA GLY A 188 -22.49 4.53 2.57
C GLY A 188 -22.51 3.90 1.18
N TYR A 189 -21.90 2.74 1.05
CA TYR A 189 -21.82 2.10 -0.25
C TYR A 189 -23.01 1.20 -0.56
N TYR A 190 -23.26 1.02 -1.85
CA TYR A 190 -24.21 0.06 -2.36
C TYR A 190 -23.65 -1.37 -2.29
N GLY A 191 -24.55 -2.33 -2.12
CA GLY A 191 -24.21 -3.75 -2.20
C GLY A 191 -25.32 -4.55 -2.86
N PRO A 192 -24.99 -5.71 -3.45
CA PRO A 192 -25.97 -6.54 -4.14
C PRO A 192 -26.98 -7.10 -3.13
N LYS A 193 -28.24 -7.19 -3.57
CA LYS A 193 -29.35 -7.85 -2.88
C LYS A 193 -30.06 -8.73 -3.90
N VAL A 194 -30.29 -9.98 -3.53
CA VAL A 194 -30.99 -10.94 -4.39
C VAL A 194 -32.47 -10.85 -4.10
N TRP A 195 -33.27 -10.57 -5.13
CA TRP A 195 -34.71 -10.64 -5.08
C TRP A 195 -35.19 -11.95 -5.70
N ALA A 196 -36.28 -12.49 -5.12
CA ALA A 196 -36.93 -13.72 -5.58
C ALA A 196 -35.97 -14.93 -5.74
N SER A 197 -35.08 -15.11 -4.75
CA SER A 197 -33.92 -16.03 -4.79
C SER A 197 -34.23 -17.48 -5.18
N ASN A 198 -35.43 -17.99 -4.85
CA ASN A 198 -35.83 -19.39 -5.08
C ASN A 198 -36.78 -19.55 -6.28
N THR A 199 -36.86 -18.55 -7.17
CA THR A 199 -37.78 -18.56 -8.30
C THR A 199 -37.06 -18.29 -9.62
N LYS A 200 -37.72 -18.58 -10.74
CA LYS A 200 -37.24 -18.24 -12.10
C LYS A 200 -37.06 -16.74 -12.35
N HIS A 201 -37.57 -15.88 -11.46
CA HIS A 201 -37.47 -14.43 -11.55
C HIS A 201 -36.35 -13.84 -10.69
N ARG A 202 -35.34 -14.66 -10.34
CA ARG A 202 -34.18 -14.23 -9.55
C ARG A 202 -33.50 -13.03 -10.23
N LYS A 203 -33.53 -11.88 -9.56
CA LYS A 203 -32.86 -10.64 -10.01
C LYS A 203 -31.89 -10.15 -8.94
N VAL A 204 -30.74 -9.63 -9.36
CA VAL A 204 -29.80 -8.94 -8.47
C VAL A 204 -30.02 -7.45 -8.62
N ILE A 205 -30.30 -6.78 -7.51
CA ILE A 205 -30.41 -5.32 -7.44
C ILE A 205 -29.34 -4.76 -6.52
N TRP A 206 -28.99 -3.50 -6.71
CA TRP A 206 -28.04 -2.77 -5.90
C TRP A 206 -28.75 -1.76 -5.02
N ARG A 207 -28.46 -1.80 -3.72
CA ARG A 207 -29.06 -0.90 -2.74
C ARG A 207 -28.01 -0.45 -1.73
N CYS A 208 -28.11 0.79 -1.26
CA CYS A 208 -27.33 1.27 -0.13
C CYS A 208 -27.39 0.26 1.04
N ASN A 209 -26.23 -0.18 1.51
CA ASN A 209 -26.13 -1.15 2.60
C ASN A 209 -26.56 -0.56 3.95
N ASP A 210 -26.44 0.76 4.09
CA ASP A 210 -26.76 1.50 5.30
C ASP A 210 -28.17 2.12 5.25
N LYS A 211 -28.95 1.83 4.20
CA LYS A 211 -30.29 2.40 3.97
C LYS A 211 -31.24 2.32 5.18
N TYR A 212 -31.12 1.25 5.97
CA TYR A 212 -31.95 1.02 7.15
C TYR A 212 -31.16 1.04 8.46
N LYS A 213 -29.93 1.54 8.46
CA LYS A 213 -29.12 1.70 9.67
C LYS A 213 -29.33 3.11 10.23
N GLY A 214 -29.34 3.25 11.55
CA GLY A 214 -29.48 4.55 12.21
C GLY A 214 -30.92 5.08 12.27
N VAL A 215 -31.05 6.33 12.72
CA VAL A 215 -32.34 7.02 12.92
C VAL A 215 -32.86 7.59 11.60
N GLU A 216 -31.97 8.19 10.79
CA GLU A 216 -32.28 8.70 9.46
C GLU A 216 -32.03 7.63 8.41
N ARG A 217 -33.06 7.34 7.59
CA ARG A 217 -33.01 6.29 6.56
C ARG A 217 -32.77 6.90 5.20
N CYS A 218 -31.90 6.29 4.41
CA CYS A 218 -31.61 6.80 3.07
C CYS A 218 -32.83 6.67 2.15
N SER A 219 -33.18 7.72 1.42
CA SER A 219 -34.27 7.70 0.45
C SER A 219 -33.82 7.11 -0.90
N THR A 220 -32.52 7.27 -1.25
CA THR A 220 -31.90 6.83 -2.51
C THR A 220 -32.40 5.47 -3.06
N PRO A 221 -32.77 5.38 -4.36
CA PRO A 221 -33.41 4.21 -4.93
C PRO A 221 -32.44 3.02 -5.08
N HIS A 222 -32.99 1.88 -5.49
CA HIS A 222 -32.19 0.76 -5.95
C HIS A 222 -31.87 0.93 -7.44
N VAL A 223 -30.71 0.44 -7.85
CA VAL A 223 -30.28 0.44 -9.26
C VAL A 223 -29.94 -0.98 -9.70
N THR A 224 -30.01 -1.26 -10.98
CA THR A 224 -29.60 -2.55 -11.55
C THR A 224 -28.18 -2.48 -12.08
N GLU A 225 -27.56 -3.64 -12.24
CA GLU A 225 -26.20 -3.72 -12.78
C GLU A 225 -26.14 -3.23 -14.23
N ASP A 226 -27.15 -3.56 -15.03
CA ASP A 226 -27.23 -3.19 -16.45
C ASP A 226 -27.38 -1.68 -16.61
N GLU A 227 -28.28 -1.04 -15.85
CA GLU A 227 -28.43 0.43 -15.85
C GLU A 227 -27.11 1.15 -15.54
N VAL A 228 -26.37 0.69 -14.52
CA VAL A 228 -25.10 1.32 -14.14
C VAL A 228 -24.05 1.16 -15.25
N LYS A 229 -24.02 -0.01 -15.92
CA LYS A 229 -23.09 -0.29 -17.01
C LYS A 229 -23.40 0.52 -18.27
N GLU A 230 -24.66 0.61 -18.67
CA GLU A 230 -25.09 1.39 -19.85
C GLU A 230 -24.82 2.89 -19.64
N LYS A 231 -25.16 3.40 -18.46
CA LYS A 231 -24.89 4.80 -18.10
C LYS A 231 -23.39 5.10 -18.02
N PHE A 232 -22.58 4.14 -17.56
CA PHE A 232 -21.12 4.29 -17.59
C PHE A 232 -20.58 4.43 -19.01
N VAL A 233 -21.03 3.61 -19.96
CA VAL A 233 -20.60 3.72 -21.37
C VAL A 233 -20.93 5.11 -21.92
N THR A 234 -22.12 5.62 -21.62
CA THR A 234 -22.56 6.96 -22.04
C THR A 234 -21.70 8.07 -21.41
N ALA A 235 -21.47 8.00 -20.09
CA ALA A 235 -20.64 8.97 -19.37
C ALA A 235 -19.19 8.94 -19.87
N PHE A 236 -18.64 7.75 -20.10
CA PHE A 236 -17.29 7.57 -20.63
C PHE A 236 -17.15 8.13 -22.05
N ASN A 237 -18.10 7.88 -22.94
CA ASN A 237 -18.06 8.41 -24.30
C ASN A 237 -18.17 9.94 -24.32
N THR A 238 -18.89 10.53 -23.36
CA THR A 238 -18.94 11.99 -23.16
C THR A 238 -17.58 12.54 -22.72
N LEU A 239 -16.94 11.89 -21.74
CA LEU A 239 -15.58 12.23 -21.30
C LEU A 239 -14.56 12.10 -22.45
N PHE A 240 -14.66 11.03 -23.22
CA PHE A 240 -13.77 10.74 -24.35
C PHE A 240 -13.89 11.77 -25.47
N GLY A 241 -15.07 12.39 -25.64
CA GLY A 241 -15.30 13.47 -26.61
C GLY A 241 -14.53 14.77 -26.31
N VAL A 242 -14.09 14.97 -25.07
CA VAL A 242 -13.29 16.14 -24.64
C VAL A 242 -11.90 15.74 -24.14
N LYS A 243 -11.41 14.55 -24.54
CA LYS A 243 -10.18 13.96 -24.00
C LYS A 243 -8.95 14.84 -24.19
N GLU A 244 -8.82 15.55 -25.32
CA GLU A 244 -7.64 16.37 -25.59
C GLU A 244 -7.54 17.56 -24.61
N GLU A 245 -8.68 18.12 -24.19
CA GLU A 245 -8.72 19.17 -23.17
C GLU A 245 -8.45 18.62 -21.78
N LEU A 246 -9.01 17.46 -21.46
CA LEU A 246 -8.77 16.77 -20.20
C LEU A 246 -7.30 16.41 -20.01
N ILE A 247 -6.66 15.86 -21.04
CA ILE A 247 -5.23 15.50 -20.99
C ILE A 247 -4.39 16.75 -20.70
N ARG A 248 -4.62 17.86 -21.41
CA ARG A 248 -3.89 19.12 -21.14
C ARG A 248 -4.08 19.62 -19.71
N ASN A 249 -5.31 19.59 -19.20
CA ASN A 249 -5.61 20.01 -17.83
C ASN A 249 -4.91 19.09 -16.80
N CYS A 250 -4.88 17.79 -17.08
CA CYS A 250 -4.16 16.82 -16.25
C CYS A 250 -2.64 17.05 -16.28
N GLU A 251 -2.06 17.35 -17.44
CA GLU A 251 -0.62 17.65 -17.59
C GLU A 251 -0.22 18.88 -16.76
N ILE A 252 -1.01 19.95 -16.82
CA ILE A 252 -0.81 21.16 -16.00
C ILE A 252 -0.89 20.81 -14.51
N ALA A 253 -1.89 20.02 -14.11
CA ALA A 253 -2.03 19.59 -12.72
C ALA A 253 -0.85 18.70 -12.28
N ILE A 254 -0.36 17.81 -13.15
CA ILE A 254 0.82 16.96 -12.90
C ILE A 254 2.05 17.82 -12.68
N GLU A 255 2.28 18.86 -13.48
CA GLU A 255 3.44 19.75 -13.32
C GLU A 255 3.43 20.40 -11.93
N VAL A 256 2.29 20.97 -11.52
CA VAL A 256 2.11 21.59 -10.20
C VAL A 256 2.26 20.59 -9.04
N LEU A 257 1.73 19.37 -9.18
CA LEU A 257 1.81 18.34 -8.14
C LEU A 257 3.20 17.69 -8.05
N SER A 258 3.95 17.69 -9.15
CA SER A 258 5.29 17.11 -9.19
C SER A 258 6.34 18.07 -8.61
N ASP A 259 6.07 19.38 -8.63
CA ASP A 259 6.89 20.38 -7.97
C ASP A 259 6.73 20.32 -6.44
N ASN A 260 7.72 19.71 -5.79
CA ASN A 260 7.82 19.60 -4.34
C ASN A 260 8.99 20.41 -3.77
N THR A 261 9.61 21.29 -4.57
CA THR A 261 10.82 22.05 -4.21
C THR A 261 10.67 22.81 -2.89
N LYS A 262 9.56 23.52 -2.72
CA LYS A 262 9.27 24.29 -1.49
C LYS A 262 9.07 23.41 -0.25
N ILE A 263 8.47 22.23 -0.43
CA ILE A 263 8.28 21.27 0.67
C ILE A 263 9.64 20.70 1.07
N ASP A 264 10.46 20.35 0.08
CA ASP A 264 11.80 19.80 0.29
C ASP A 264 12.70 20.81 1.01
N GLU A 265 12.68 22.09 0.59
CA GLU A 265 13.41 23.16 1.29
C GLU A 265 12.94 23.39 2.74
N GLU A 266 11.65 23.19 3.04
CA GLU A 266 11.11 23.31 4.41
C GLU A 266 11.53 22.10 5.26
N ILE A 267 11.47 20.90 4.70
CA ILE A 267 11.95 19.66 5.35
C ILE A 267 13.44 19.77 5.67
N ASP A 268 14.27 20.22 4.72
CA ASP A 268 15.71 20.36 4.93
C ASP A 268 16.02 21.34 6.08
N LYS A 269 15.33 22.49 6.14
CA LYS A 269 15.48 23.45 7.24
C LYS A 269 15.07 22.86 8.59
N LEU A 270 14.03 22.06 8.63
CA LEU A 270 13.56 21.41 9.86
C LEU A 270 14.54 20.31 10.30
N HIS A 271 15.12 19.55 9.36
CA HIS A 271 16.19 18.60 9.66
C HIS A 271 17.43 19.27 10.23
N ASP A 272 17.84 20.42 9.66
CA ASP A 272 18.92 21.23 10.22
C ASP A 272 18.58 21.71 11.65
N GLU A 273 17.34 22.17 11.89
CA GLU A 273 16.90 22.56 13.24
C GLU A 273 16.92 21.38 14.21
N ILE A 274 16.44 20.20 13.80
CA ILE A 274 16.47 18.98 14.61
C ILE A 274 17.91 18.62 14.97
N ALA A 275 18.84 18.68 14.02
CA ALA A 275 20.25 18.42 14.27
C ALA A 275 20.83 19.38 15.31
N VAL A 276 20.54 20.68 15.19
CA VAL A 276 20.98 21.70 16.16
C VAL A 276 20.39 21.44 17.54
N VAL A 277 19.09 21.15 17.65
CA VAL A 277 18.43 20.87 18.95
C VAL A 277 19.02 19.62 19.61
N VAL A 278 19.36 18.59 18.83
CA VAL A 278 20.01 17.38 19.33
C VAL A 278 21.43 17.68 19.83
N GLU A 279 22.20 18.50 19.12
CA GLU A 279 23.52 18.94 19.58
C GLU A 279 23.46 19.77 20.86
N GLU A 280 22.53 20.74 20.94
CA GLU A 280 22.30 21.55 22.14
C GLU A 280 21.90 20.68 23.33
N SER A 281 20.99 19.73 23.12
CA SER A 281 20.56 18.77 24.15
C SER A 281 21.72 17.89 24.63
N ASN A 282 22.52 17.33 23.72
CA ASN A 282 23.69 16.51 24.09
C ASN A 282 24.73 17.31 24.88
N LYS A 283 24.98 18.56 24.50
CA LYS A 283 25.89 19.45 25.22
C LYS A 283 25.36 19.76 26.62
N ALA A 284 24.06 20.05 26.75
CA ALA A 284 23.43 20.30 28.03
C ALA A 284 23.51 19.06 28.95
N VAL A 285 23.29 17.84 28.41
CA VAL A 285 23.45 16.57 29.14
C VAL A 285 24.88 16.41 29.64
N TYR A 286 25.87 16.68 28.79
CA TYR A 286 27.28 16.63 29.16
C TYR A 286 27.62 17.62 30.27
N GLU A 287 27.15 18.87 30.19
CA GLU A 287 27.40 19.89 31.20
C GLU A 287 26.76 19.55 32.55
N ASN A 288 25.53 19.02 32.56
CA ASN A 288 24.85 18.57 33.78
C ASN A 288 25.57 17.37 34.44
N ALA A 289 26.22 16.51 33.66
CA ALA A 289 27.03 15.42 34.22
C ALA A 289 28.32 15.90 34.91
N HIS A 290 28.85 17.07 34.52
CA HIS A 290 30.13 17.60 35.00
C HIS A 290 30.01 18.78 35.97
N LYS A 291 28.85 19.44 36.04
CA LYS A 291 28.58 20.56 36.95
C LYS A 291 27.34 20.28 37.79
N ALA A 292 27.43 20.57 39.09
CA ALA A 292 26.29 20.47 39.99
C ALA A 292 25.25 21.54 39.62
N MET A 293 24.14 21.11 39.02
CA MET A 293 23.02 21.96 38.64
C MET A 293 21.76 21.55 39.39
N SER A 294 20.82 22.49 39.59
CA SER A 294 19.52 22.19 40.18
C SER A 294 18.73 21.22 39.30
N GLN A 295 18.15 20.19 39.90
CA GLN A 295 17.38 19.16 39.20
C GLN A 295 16.13 19.73 38.51
N ASP A 296 15.56 20.80 39.05
CA ASP A 296 14.38 21.48 38.49
C ASP A 296 14.74 22.39 37.31
N GLU A 297 15.89 23.06 37.34
CA GLU A 297 16.39 23.87 36.21
C GLU A 297 16.76 22.98 35.02
N TRP A 298 17.40 21.83 35.30
CA TRP A 298 17.71 20.81 34.30
C TRP A 298 16.46 20.29 33.60
N LYS A 299 15.43 19.90 34.37
CA LYS A 299 14.16 19.40 33.82
C LYS A 299 13.52 20.43 32.89
N LYS A 300 13.48 21.70 33.31
CA LYS A 300 12.88 22.78 32.51
C LYS A 300 13.62 23.02 31.19
N GLN A 301 14.95 23.00 31.20
CA GLN A 301 15.74 23.10 29.96
C GLN A 301 15.56 21.88 29.06
N HIS A 302 15.63 20.68 29.63
CA HIS A 302 15.48 19.43 28.88
C HIS A 302 14.09 19.33 28.23
N GLU A 303 13.04 19.66 28.97
CA GLU A 303 11.67 19.73 28.46
C GLU A 303 11.56 20.73 27.30
N GLY A 304 12.25 21.88 27.36
CA GLY A 304 12.31 22.84 26.25
C GLY A 304 12.92 22.28 24.97
N TYR A 305 14.01 21.50 25.07
CA TYR A 305 14.61 20.83 23.90
C TYR A 305 13.71 19.73 23.35
N VAL A 306 13.09 18.94 24.22
CA VAL A 306 12.16 17.87 23.83
C VAL A 306 10.97 18.46 23.06
N VAL A 307 10.33 19.51 23.59
CA VAL A 307 9.19 20.16 22.92
C VAL A 307 9.56 20.74 21.56
N ARG A 308 10.73 21.38 21.44
CA ARG A 308 11.22 21.89 20.13
C ARG A 308 11.47 20.76 19.14
N HIS A 309 12.13 19.69 19.58
CA HIS A 309 12.39 18.51 18.76
C HIS A 309 11.09 17.85 18.30
N GLU A 310 10.14 17.63 19.21
CA GLU A 310 8.82 17.03 18.91
C GLU A 310 8.06 17.86 17.88
N LYS A 311 8.00 19.17 18.07
CA LYS A 311 7.32 20.07 17.13
C LYS A 311 7.95 20.08 15.73
N ALA A 312 9.28 20.10 15.65
CA ALA A 312 9.97 20.05 14.37
C ALA A 312 9.77 18.70 13.68
N THR A 313 9.83 17.59 14.44
CA THR A 313 9.58 16.23 13.94
C THR A 313 8.15 16.07 13.44
N GLU A 314 7.15 16.52 14.19
CA GLU A 314 5.74 16.48 13.79
C GLU A 314 5.52 17.25 12.48
N ARG A 315 6.12 18.44 12.35
CA ARG A 315 6.05 19.23 11.12
C ARG A 315 6.70 18.54 9.92
N VAL A 316 7.85 17.88 10.11
CA VAL A 316 8.48 17.07 9.07
C VAL A 316 7.52 15.96 8.62
N THR A 317 6.91 15.24 9.56
CA THR A 317 5.98 14.16 9.23
C THR A 317 4.77 14.67 8.43
N GLU A 318 4.19 15.82 8.81
CA GLU A 318 3.10 16.46 8.04
C GLU A 318 3.53 16.80 6.60
N LEU A 319 4.73 17.36 6.44
CA LEU A 319 5.27 17.75 5.12
C LEU A 319 5.54 16.54 4.24
N GLU A 320 6.10 15.47 4.80
CA GLU A 320 6.31 14.20 4.12
C GLU A 320 4.98 13.56 3.69
N GLU A 321 3.96 13.59 4.54
CA GLU A 321 2.62 13.12 4.21
C GLU A 321 2.00 13.93 3.05
N MET A 322 2.10 15.26 3.10
CA MET A 322 1.63 16.13 2.02
C MET A 322 2.37 15.87 0.70
N LYS A 323 3.70 15.68 0.75
CA LYS A 323 4.51 15.32 -0.43
C LYS A 323 4.07 13.97 -1.00
N SER A 324 3.88 12.97 -0.15
CA SER A 324 3.40 11.65 -0.55
C SER A 324 2.02 11.72 -1.21
N GLU A 325 1.10 12.52 -0.67
CA GLU A 325 -0.23 12.73 -1.25
C GLU A 325 -0.16 13.39 -2.63
N ARG A 326 0.66 14.44 -2.79
CA ARG A 326 0.88 15.12 -4.08
C ARG A 326 1.45 14.16 -5.12
N GLN A 327 2.46 13.38 -4.76
CA GLN A 327 3.08 12.38 -5.63
C GLN A 327 2.08 11.30 -6.05
N SER A 328 1.30 10.78 -5.09
CA SER A 328 0.24 9.80 -5.36
C SER A 328 -0.81 10.33 -6.34
N ARG A 329 -1.22 11.60 -6.16
CA ARG A 329 -2.17 12.26 -7.07
C ARG A 329 -1.57 12.46 -8.46
N SER A 330 -0.32 12.93 -8.56
CA SER A 330 0.41 13.06 -9.83
C SER A 330 0.51 11.71 -10.56
N HIS A 331 0.88 10.64 -9.86
CA HIS A 331 0.93 9.29 -10.43
C HIS A 331 -0.44 8.82 -10.91
N THR A 332 -1.50 9.10 -10.15
CA THR A 332 -2.88 8.76 -10.52
C THR A 332 -3.30 9.44 -11.82
N LEU A 333 -2.98 10.72 -11.99
CA LEU A 333 -3.24 11.47 -13.23
C LEU A 333 -2.42 10.94 -14.41
N LYS A 334 -1.14 10.62 -14.20
CA LYS A 334 -0.30 9.98 -15.23
C LYS A 334 -0.84 8.61 -15.65
N GLY A 335 -1.39 7.84 -14.72
CA GLY A 335 -2.09 6.60 -15.03
C GLY A 335 -3.34 6.84 -15.88
N PHE A 336 -4.17 7.79 -15.45
CA PHE A 336 -5.39 8.18 -16.15
C PHE A 336 -5.15 8.62 -17.61
N ILE A 337 -4.15 9.48 -17.85
CA ILE A 337 -3.76 9.90 -19.21
C ILE A 337 -3.40 8.67 -20.05
N ARG A 338 -2.49 7.81 -19.56
CA ARG A 338 -2.08 6.58 -20.26
C ARG A 338 -3.26 5.68 -20.57
N ASP A 339 -4.21 5.54 -19.64
CA ASP A 339 -5.38 4.70 -19.80
C ASP A 339 -6.33 5.26 -20.88
N ILE A 340 -6.58 6.58 -20.88
CA ILE A 340 -7.39 7.25 -21.91
C ILE A 340 -6.72 7.18 -23.28
N GLU A 341 -5.42 7.41 -23.36
CA GLU A 341 -4.68 7.35 -24.63
C GLU A 341 -4.63 5.94 -25.20
N SER A 342 -4.56 4.91 -24.34
CA SER A 342 -4.62 3.52 -24.76
C SER A 342 -5.99 3.13 -25.35
N CYS A 343 -7.04 3.89 -25.03
CA CYS A 343 -8.36 3.73 -25.60
C CYS A 343 -8.40 4.38 -27.00
N GLY A 344 -8.16 3.58 -28.04
CA GLY A 344 -8.19 4.07 -29.43
C GLY A 344 -9.58 4.43 -29.96
N ARG A 345 -10.67 4.15 -29.22
CA ARG A 345 -12.06 4.36 -29.65
C ARG A 345 -13.02 4.52 -28.48
N VAL A 346 -14.21 5.06 -28.78
CA VAL A 346 -15.39 5.04 -27.89
C VAL A 346 -15.78 3.61 -27.53
N LEU A 347 -16.46 3.45 -26.40
CA LEU A 347 -16.94 2.15 -25.92
C LEU A 347 -18.30 1.81 -26.51
N ASP A 348 -18.39 0.61 -27.09
CA ASP A 348 -19.64 -0.01 -27.52
C ASP A 348 -20.30 -0.82 -26.38
N GLU A 349 -19.48 -1.37 -25.47
CA GLU A 349 -19.91 -2.19 -24.35
C GLU A 349 -19.13 -1.85 -23.07
N PHE A 350 -19.66 -2.28 -21.93
CA PHE A 350 -19.01 -2.07 -20.63
C PHE A 350 -17.67 -2.79 -20.53
N ASP A 351 -16.61 -2.02 -20.31
CA ASP A 351 -15.27 -2.54 -20.04
C ASP A 351 -14.94 -2.45 -18.53
N GLU A 352 -14.83 -3.62 -17.88
CA GLU A 352 -14.51 -3.73 -16.45
C GLU A 352 -13.11 -3.16 -16.12
N ARG A 353 -12.15 -3.28 -17.03
CA ARG A 353 -10.79 -2.75 -16.83
C ARG A 353 -10.84 -1.23 -16.83
N LEU A 354 -11.52 -0.61 -17.79
CA LEU A 354 -11.64 0.86 -17.85
C LEU A 354 -12.47 1.40 -16.68
N TRP A 355 -13.52 0.69 -16.27
CA TRP A 355 -14.25 1.00 -15.04
C TRP A 355 -13.31 1.08 -13.83
N THR A 356 -12.40 0.12 -13.68
CA THR A 356 -11.44 0.13 -12.57
C THR A 356 -10.44 1.27 -12.71
N LEU A 357 -9.90 1.46 -13.90
CA LEU A 357 -8.75 2.33 -14.16
C LEU A 357 -9.10 3.82 -14.16
N ILE A 358 -10.25 4.19 -14.72
CA ILE A 358 -10.56 5.59 -15.05
C ILE A 358 -11.52 6.19 -14.02
N LEU A 359 -12.43 5.38 -13.48
CA LEU A 359 -13.44 5.84 -12.53
C LEU A 359 -12.90 5.88 -11.10
N GLU A 360 -13.26 6.89 -10.32
CA GLU A 360 -13.02 6.90 -8.86
C GLU A 360 -14.20 6.27 -8.12
N LYS A 361 -15.40 6.83 -8.33
CA LYS A 361 -16.66 6.40 -7.70
C LYS A 361 -17.87 6.78 -8.56
N VAL A 362 -19.01 6.13 -8.31
CA VAL A 362 -20.32 6.49 -8.85
C VAL A 362 -21.22 6.86 -7.69
N VAL A 363 -21.80 8.04 -7.71
CA VAL A 363 -22.73 8.52 -6.68
C VAL A 363 -24.16 8.33 -7.18
N VAL A 364 -24.96 7.58 -6.42
CA VAL A 364 -26.40 7.41 -6.65
C VAL A 364 -27.15 8.52 -5.93
N LYS A 365 -27.87 9.34 -6.70
CA LYS A 365 -28.67 10.46 -6.21
C LYS A 365 -30.05 10.01 -5.73
N GLU A 366 -30.72 10.89 -4.99
CA GLU A 366 -32.10 10.68 -4.50
C GLU A 366 -33.11 10.47 -5.63
N ASP A 367 -32.92 11.17 -6.75
CA ASP A 367 -33.75 11.08 -7.97
C ASP A 367 -33.47 9.82 -8.81
N GLY A 368 -32.47 9.01 -8.43
CA GLY A 368 -32.01 7.85 -9.19
C GLY A 368 -31.01 8.17 -10.30
N GLY A 369 -30.60 9.43 -10.44
CA GLY A 369 -29.48 9.83 -11.30
C GLY A 369 -28.17 9.20 -10.83
N LEU A 370 -27.28 8.93 -11.78
CA LEU A 370 -25.93 8.44 -11.50
C LEU A 370 -24.92 9.52 -11.87
N ARG A 371 -24.12 9.93 -10.90
CA ARG A 371 -22.98 10.81 -11.14
C ARG A 371 -21.70 9.99 -11.14
N PHE A 372 -20.99 9.99 -12.26
CA PHE A 372 -19.71 9.31 -12.44
C PHE A 372 -18.58 10.30 -12.12
N CYS A 373 -17.81 10.02 -11.06
CA CYS A 373 -16.64 10.80 -10.69
C CYS A 373 -15.39 10.06 -11.21
N PHE A 374 -14.65 10.67 -12.11
CA PHE A 374 -13.43 10.14 -12.70
C PHE A 374 -12.19 10.52 -11.85
N LYS A 375 -11.09 9.77 -12.02
CA LYS A 375 -9.87 9.95 -11.20
C LYS A 375 -9.14 11.28 -11.42
N ASP A 376 -9.40 11.96 -12.52
CA ASP A 376 -8.95 13.33 -12.77
C ASP A 376 -9.76 14.38 -11.99
N GLY A 377 -10.90 13.98 -11.41
CA GLY A 377 -11.84 14.84 -10.71
C GLY A 377 -13.03 15.27 -11.57
N THR A 378 -13.09 14.88 -12.84
CA THR A 378 -14.22 15.20 -13.71
C THR A 378 -15.48 14.48 -13.25
N GLU A 379 -16.59 15.20 -13.22
CA GLU A 379 -17.91 14.63 -12.88
C GLU A 379 -18.83 14.67 -14.10
N VAL A 380 -19.38 13.52 -14.46
CA VAL A 380 -20.34 13.40 -15.57
C VAL A 380 -21.63 12.78 -15.05
N GLU A 381 -22.75 13.39 -15.40
CA GLU A 381 -24.08 12.85 -15.13
C GLU A 381 -24.45 11.85 -16.22
N GLY A 382 -24.89 10.65 -15.82
CA GLY A 382 -25.29 9.58 -16.75
C GLY A 382 -26.69 9.06 -16.54
#